data_AF-A0A7L1H9S5-F1
#
_entry.id   AF-A0A7L1H9S5-F1
#
_cell.length_a   1.000
_cell.length_b   1.000
_cell.length_c   1.000
_cell.angle_alpha   90.00
_cell.angle_beta   90.00
_cell.angle_gamma   90.00
#
_symmetry.space_group_name_H-M   'P 1'
#
loop_
_entity.id
_entity.type
_entity.pdbx_description
1 polymer ?
#
loop_
_entity_poly.entity_id
_entity_poly.type
_entity_poly.pdbx_seq_one_letter_code
_entity_poly.pdbx_strand_id
1 'polypeptide(L)'
;GRLEAVTQQMGYHPQYLDSFLKMQHYLLHMDGPLPFDCRHYIAIMAAARHQCRYLVNLHVLQFLRAGGDPQWLRGLDFIPPKLRNLSEINKILAHRPWLITKEHIEKLLKISEWSWSLAELVHAVVLLAHCHALASFVFGCGCEQDEGPAGRASLKPLSPGNQCFCEAMAGNGCSQEPLRMNRKRSLDSCMELDSLRERMQRIHVETEGREETRLLQQDREEGERQGAEMGMQDGSLRLSHPADTDREVTSATNLACYMQDPDFGYQDFARRDEDQTQVFRVQDYSWEDHGFSLVNRLYSDIGHLLDEKFRMVDGLQSSAMAKRQGCEPSVFKRGIWNYIHCMFGIRYDDYDYAEVNQLLERMLKVYIKTVTCYPEKTNSEMFDRFWKQFKHSEKVHVNLLILEARMQAELLYALQAITQYMI
;
A
#
# COMPACT_ATOMS: atom_id res chain seq x y z
N GLY A 1 -20.40 -3.48 13.83
CA GLY A 1 -20.12 -2.85 12.54
C GLY A 1 -19.38 -3.80 11.62
N ARG A 2 -18.86 -3.25 10.52
CA ARG A 2 -17.87 -3.89 9.60
C ARG A 2 -16.94 -2.88 8.93
N LEU A 3 -17.28 -1.59 8.92
CA LEU A 3 -16.34 -0.48 8.70
C LEU A 3 -15.39 -0.27 9.91
N GLU A 4 -15.62 -1.00 11.00
CA GLU A 4 -15.06 -0.72 12.32
C GLU A 4 -13.53 -0.74 12.37
N ALA A 5 -12.85 -1.76 11.82
CA ALA A 5 -11.40 -1.88 11.98
C ALA A 5 -10.63 -0.68 11.36
N VAL A 6 -10.85 -0.38 10.08
CA VAL A 6 -10.18 0.75 9.42
C VAL A 6 -10.56 2.09 10.06
N THR A 7 -11.84 2.31 10.36
CA THR A 7 -12.30 3.55 11.00
C THR A 7 -11.76 3.70 12.43
N GLN A 8 -11.62 2.61 13.20
CA GLN A 8 -10.99 2.63 14.52
C GLN A 8 -9.50 3.00 14.44
N GLN A 9 -8.76 2.42 13.48
CA GLN A 9 -7.34 2.75 13.29
C GLN A 9 -7.17 4.21 12.84
N MET A 10 -7.97 4.69 11.89
CA MET A 10 -7.94 6.09 11.47
C MET A 10 -8.47 7.05 12.54
N GLY A 11 -9.29 6.57 13.48
CA GLY A 11 -9.82 7.33 14.63
C GLY A 11 -8.77 7.87 15.60
N TYR A 12 -7.52 7.37 15.55
CA TYR A 12 -6.39 7.98 16.25
C TYR A 12 -6.01 9.38 15.68
N HIS A 13 -6.47 9.72 14.47
CA HIS A 13 -6.30 11.02 13.81
C HIS A 13 -7.64 11.54 13.27
N PRO A 14 -8.54 12.06 14.13
CA PRO A 14 -9.93 12.32 13.75
C PRO A 14 -10.14 13.27 12.56
N GLN A 15 -9.27 14.28 12.42
CA GLN A 15 -9.35 15.25 11.31
C GLN A 15 -9.03 14.59 9.95
N TYR A 16 -8.06 13.67 9.93
CA TYR A 16 -7.77 12.88 8.74
C TYR A 16 -8.91 11.88 8.45
N LEU A 17 -9.45 11.23 9.49
CA LEU A 17 -10.58 10.30 9.34
C LEU A 17 -11.80 10.97 8.69
N ASP A 18 -12.12 12.21 9.06
CA ASP A 18 -13.21 12.98 8.46
C ASP A 18 -13.01 13.20 6.95
N SER A 19 -11.84 13.70 6.54
CA SER A 19 -11.48 13.88 5.12
C SER A 19 -11.46 12.54 4.35
N PHE A 20 -10.94 11.48 4.96
CA PHE A 20 -10.98 10.13 4.41
C PHE A 20 -12.42 9.63 4.18
N LEU A 21 -13.32 9.79 5.15
CA LEU A 21 -14.72 9.37 5.04
C LEU A 21 -15.48 10.19 4.00
N LYS A 22 -15.25 11.50 3.92
CA LYS A 22 -15.81 12.37 2.86
C LYS A 22 -15.42 11.87 1.46
N MET A 23 -14.12 11.65 1.24
CA MET A 23 -13.62 11.18 -0.06
C MET A 23 -14.14 9.78 -0.40
N GLN A 24 -14.10 8.84 0.56
CA GLN A 24 -14.63 7.49 0.34
C GLN A 24 -16.14 7.48 0.09
N HIS A 25 -16.91 8.36 0.74
CA HIS A 25 -18.34 8.51 0.49
C HIS A 25 -18.59 9.05 -0.93
N TYR A 26 -17.88 10.12 -1.32
CA TYR A 26 -17.97 10.69 -2.66
C TYR A 26 -17.66 9.64 -3.75
N LEU A 27 -16.50 8.98 -3.61
CA LEU A 27 -15.99 8.02 -4.60
C LEU A 27 -16.91 6.80 -4.77
N LEU A 28 -17.49 6.27 -3.68
CA LEU A 28 -18.23 5.00 -3.73
C LEU A 28 -19.76 5.13 -3.67
N HIS A 29 -20.32 6.23 -3.19
CA HIS A 29 -21.76 6.32 -2.85
C HIS A 29 -22.47 7.57 -3.40
N MET A 30 -21.76 8.60 -3.86
CA MET A 30 -22.36 9.75 -4.54
C MET A 30 -22.51 9.48 -6.05
N ASP A 31 -23.38 10.23 -6.73
CA ASP A 31 -23.47 10.19 -8.18
C ASP A 31 -22.12 10.52 -8.85
N GLY A 32 -21.86 9.89 -9.99
CA GLY A 32 -20.58 10.01 -10.69
C GLY A 32 -20.50 9.12 -11.92
N PRO A 33 -19.38 9.16 -12.67
CA PRO A 33 -19.27 8.54 -13.99
C PRO A 33 -19.57 7.03 -14.07
N LEU A 34 -19.40 6.29 -12.98
CA LEU A 34 -19.52 4.83 -12.94
C LEU A 34 -20.75 4.36 -12.14
N PRO A 35 -21.44 3.29 -12.56
CA PRO A 35 -22.45 2.59 -11.76
C PRO A 35 -21.89 2.03 -10.44
N PHE A 36 -22.69 2.00 -9.37
CA PHE A 36 -22.23 1.64 -8.02
C PHE A 36 -21.68 0.21 -7.89
N ASP A 37 -22.31 -0.75 -8.57
CA ASP A 37 -21.85 -2.13 -8.68
C ASP A 37 -20.47 -2.19 -9.37
N CYS A 38 -20.31 -1.49 -10.49
CA CYS A 38 -19.04 -1.38 -11.21
C CYS A 38 -17.93 -0.81 -10.32
N ARG A 39 -18.21 0.24 -9.53
CA ARG A 39 -17.23 0.82 -8.58
C ARG A 39 -16.78 -0.19 -7.54
N HIS A 40 -17.71 -0.92 -6.94
CA HIS A 40 -17.37 -1.95 -5.95
C HIS A 40 -16.65 -3.14 -6.57
N TYR A 41 -16.95 -3.51 -7.82
CA TYR A 41 -16.20 -4.57 -8.50
C TYR A 41 -14.77 -4.14 -8.86
N ILE A 42 -14.55 -2.89 -9.29
CA ILE A 42 -13.21 -2.32 -9.48
C ILE A 42 -12.42 -2.34 -8.15
N ALA A 43 -13.07 -2.01 -7.03
CA ALA A 43 -12.46 -2.09 -5.71
C ALA A 43 -12.09 -3.52 -5.29
N ILE A 44 -12.87 -4.54 -5.68
CA ILE A 44 -12.51 -5.97 -5.50
C ILE A 44 -11.25 -6.30 -6.32
N MET A 45 -11.22 -5.93 -7.61
CA MET A 45 -10.07 -6.18 -8.50
C MET A 45 -8.77 -5.52 -7.99
N ALA A 46 -8.87 -4.32 -7.43
CA ALA A 46 -7.75 -3.60 -6.83
C ALA A 46 -7.27 -4.27 -5.52
N ALA A 47 -8.19 -4.53 -4.59
CA ALA A 47 -7.86 -5.16 -3.31
C ALA A 47 -7.25 -6.57 -3.49
N ALA A 48 -7.67 -7.30 -4.53
CA ALA A 48 -7.13 -8.61 -4.87
C ALA A 48 -5.63 -8.57 -5.24
N ARG A 49 -5.12 -7.50 -5.86
CA ARG A 49 -3.68 -7.33 -6.21
C ARG A 49 -2.73 -7.48 -5.02
N HIS A 50 -3.23 -7.25 -3.82
CA HIS A 50 -2.49 -7.39 -2.56
C HIS A 50 -3.05 -8.49 -1.65
N GLN A 51 -3.82 -9.42 -2.20
CA GLN A 51 -4.47 -10.51 -1.45
C GLN A 51 -5.29 -10.02 -0.24
N CYS A 52 -5.81 -8.78 -0.30
CA CYS A 52 -6.40 -8.10 0.84
C CYS A 52 -7.84 -8.57 1.09
N ARG A 53 -7.98 -9.74 1.72
CA ARG A 53 -9.27 -10.41 1.91
C ARG A 53 -10.26 -9.57 2.72
N TYR A 54 -9.79 -8.76 3.66
CA TYR A 54 -10.62 -7.77 4.37
C TYR A 54 -11.35 -6.82 3.40
N LEU A 55 -10.62 -6.18 2.48
CA LEU A 55 -11.20 -5.22 1.53
C LEU A 55 -12.02 -5.93 0.44
N VAL A 56 -11.58 -7.09 -0.05
CA VAL A 56 -12.38 -7.89 -0.99
C VAL A 56 -13.73 -8.25 -0.37
N ASN A 57 -13.76 -8.81 0.84
CA ASN A 57 -14.99 -9.19 1.51
C ASN A 57 -15.91 -7.98 1.78
N LEU A 58 -15.33 -6.82 2.14
CA LEU A 58 -16.07 -5.58 2.31
C LEU A 58 -16.73 -5.14 1.00
N HIS A 59 -15.99 -5.13 -0.11
CA HIS A 59 -16.53 -4.67 -1.39
C HIS A 59 -17.43 -5.70 -2.08
N VAL A 60 -17.24 -7.01 -1.88
CA VAL A 60 -18.21 -8.06 -2.27
C VAL A 60 -19.58 -7.80 -1.62
N LEU A 61 -19.60 -7.48 -0.32
CA LEU A 61 -20.85 -7.19 0.38
C LEU A 61 -21.54 -5.92 -0.16
N GLN A 62 -20.78 -4.88 -0.50
CA GLN A 62 -21.36 -3.64 -1.04
C GLN A 62 -21.76 -3.78 -2.51
N PHE A 63 -21.02 -4.54 -3.32
CA PHE A 63 -21.37 -4.92 -4.70
C PHE A 63 -22.75 -5.58 -4.76
N LEU A 64 -22.99 -6.60 -3.92
CA LEU A 64 -24.28 -7.29 -3.85
C LEU A 64 -25.40 -6.36 -3.34
N ARG A 65 -25.12 -5.42 -2.45
CA ARG A 65 -26.08 -4.41 -1.98
C ARG A 65 -26.41 -3.36 -3.05
N ALA A 66 -25.47 -3.05 -3.93
CA ALA A 66 -25.67 -2.18 -5.09
C ALA A 66 -26.45 -2.87 -6.23
N GLY A 67 -26.87 -4.12 -6.06
CA GLY A 67 -27.60 -4.90 -7.07
C GLY A 67 -26.70 -5.55 -8.12
N GLY A 68 -25.38 -5.62 -7.90
CA GLY A 68 -24.43 -6.24 -8.82
C GLY A 68 -24.67 -7.74 -9.00
N ASP A 69 -24.51 -8.23 -10.23
CA ASP A 69 -24.74 -9.63 -10.60
C ASP A 69 -23.80 -10.59 -9.85
N PRO A 70 -24.32 -11.51 -9.02
CA PRO A 70 -23.51 -12.49 -8.30
C PRO A 70 -22.62 -13.36 -9.20
N GLN A 71 -22.94 -13.52 -10.49
CA GLN A 71 -22.08 -14.27 -11.42
C GLN A 71 -20.70 -13.65 -11.58
N TRP A 72 -20.56 -12.33 -11.46
CA TRP A 72 -19.28 -11.62 -11.57
C TRP A 72 -18.29 -12.07 -10.48
N LEU A 73 -18.80 -12.48 -9.32
CA LEU A 73 -17.99 -12.97 -8.19
C LEU A 73 -17.34 -14.34 -8.44
N ARG A 74 -17.61 -14.97 -9.60
CA ARG A 74 -16.92 -16.19 -10.05
C ARG A 74 -15.54 -15.90 -10.66
N GLY A 75 -15.25 -14.64 -10.99
CA GLY A 75 -13.95 -14.17 -11.48
C GLY A 75 -14.03 -13.37 -12.78
N LEU A 76 -12.87 -12.93 -13.28
CA LEU A 76 -12.73 -12.06 -14.45
C LEU A 76 -13.36 -12.61 -15.74
N ASP A 77 -13.56 -13.92 -15.86
CA ASP A 77 -14.25 -14.51 -17.02
C ASP A 77 -15.75 -14.22 -17.08
N PHE A 78 -16.35 -13.82 -15.95
CA PHE A 78 -17.79 -13.63 -15.80
C PHE A 78 -18.23 -12.15 -15.75
N ILE A 79 -17.30 -11.22 -15.98
CA ILE A 79 -17.60 -9.76 -16.02
C ILE A 79 -17.64 -9.21 -17.45
N PRO A 80 -18.32 -8.06 -17.66
CA PRO A 80 -18.31 -7.34 -18.93
C PRO A 80 -16.90 -7.04 -19.45
N PRO A 81 -16.66 -7.14 -20.78
CA PRO A 81 -15.35 -6.87 -21.37
C PRO A 81 -14.79 -5.49 -21.00
N LYS A 82 -15.65 -4.47 -20.87
CA LYS A 82 -15.28 -3.12 -20.43
C LYS A 82 -14.50 -3.12 -19.11
N LEU A 83 -14.99 -3.84 -18.08
CA LEU A 83 -14.32 -3.98 -16.79
C LEU A 83 -13.08 -4.88 -16.88
N ARG A 84 -13.15 -5.97 -17.66
CA ARG A 84 -12.01 -6.89 -17.85
C ARG A 84 -10.79 -6.17 -18.45
N ASN A 85 -11.01 -5.26 -19.40
CA ASN A 85 -9.95 -4.47 -20.04
C ASN A 85 -9.17 -3.59 -19.06
N LEU A 86 -9.75 -3.22 -17.92
CA LEU A 86 -9.08 -2.43 -16.87
C LEU A 86 -7.98 -3.23 -16.13
N SER A 87 -7.97 -4.57 -16.25
CA SER A 87 -7.07 -5.47 -15.51
C SER A 87 -5.58 -5.18 -15.71
N GLU A 88 -5.19 -4.75 -16.92
CA GLU A 88 -3.77 -4.46 -17.22
C GLU A 88 -3.31 -3.18 -16.49
N ILE A 89 -4.10 -2.10 -16.52
CA ILE A 89 -3.79 -0.87 -15.75
C ILE A 89 -3.86 -1.15 -14.24
N ASN A 90 -4.84 -1.92 -13.76
CA ASN A 90 -4.94 -2.34 -12.36
C ASN A 90 -3.63 -3.01 -11.88
N LYS A 91 -3.18 -4.04 -12.60
CA LYS A 91 -1.93 -4.76 -12.33
C LYS A 91 -0.72 -3.84 -12.33
N ILE A 92 -0.61 -2.95 -13.33
CA ILE A 92 0.54 -2.05 -13.45
C ILE A 92 0.53 -1.00 -12.33
N LEU A 93 -0.60 -0.35 -12.03
CA LEU A 93 -0.69 0.65 -10.95
C LEU A 93 -0.32 0.07 -9.59
N ALA A 94 -0.85 -1.12 -9.24
CA ALA A 94 -0.64 -1.75 -7.94
C ALA A 94 0.83 -2.10 -7.63
N HIS A 95 1.69 -2.21 -8.65
CA HIS A 95 3.02 -2.81 -8.47
C HIS A 95 4.15 -2.07 -9.19
N ARG A 96 3.89 -1.48 -10.36
CA ARG A 96 4.87 -0.88 -11.26
C ARG A 96 4.31 0.34 -12.03
N PRO A 97 3.76 1.37 -11.33
CA PRO A 97 2.98 2.45 -11.98
C PRO A 97 3.77 3.22 -13.05
N TRP A 98 5.09 3.27 -12.96
CA TRP A 98 6.01 3.83 -13.97
C TRP A 98 5.97 3.14 -15.35
N LEU A 99 5.30 1.97 -15.49
CA LEU A 99 5.07 1.31 -16.78
C LEU A 99 3.73 1.72 -17.43
N ILE A 100 2.93 2.57 -16.80
CA ILE A 100 1.76 3.15 -17.46
C ILE A 100 2.24 4.10 -18.56
N THR A 101 1.71 3.92 -19.76
CA THR A 101 2.02 4.74 -20.94
C THR A 101 0.73 5.18 -21.64
N LYS A 102 0.80 6.16 -22.53
CA LYS A 102 -0.36 6.61 -23.31
C LYS A 102 -1.03 5.47 -24.10
N GLU A 103 -0.28 4.46 -24.57
CA GLU A 103 -0.82 3.32 -25.32
C GLU A 103 -1.74 2.44 -24.45
N HIS A 104 -1.56 2.45 -23.11
CA HIS A 104 -2.50 1.82 -22.19
C HIS A 104 -3.82 2.60 -22.10
N ILE A 105 -3.74 3.92 -22.15
CA ILE A 105 -4.89 4.84 -22.16
C ILE A 105 -5.66 4.74 -23.50
N GLU A 106 -4.93 4.78 -24.62
CA GLU A 106 -5.46 4.58 -25.98
C GLU A 106 -6.30 3.29 -26.08
N LYS A 107 -5.81 2.17 -25.55
CA LYS A 107 -6.52 0.88 -25.57
C LYS A 107 -7.87 0.91 -24.86
N LEU A 108 -8.01 1.69 -23.79
CA LEU A 108 -9.25 1.80 -23.01
C LEU A 108 -10.25 2.79 -23.63
N LEU A 109 -9.74 3.88 -24.22
CA LEU A 109 -10.56 4.94 -24.82
C LEU A 109 -10.87 4.69 -26.32
N LYS A 110 -10.27 3.66 -26.93
CA LYS A 110 -10.53 3.27 -28.32
C LYS A 110 -12.01 2.97 -28.55
N ILE A 111 -12.59 3.71 -29.49
CA ILE A 111 -14.00 3.62 -29.88
C ILE A 111 -14.37 2.16 -30.20
N SER A 112 -15.27 1.60 -29.39
CA SER A 112 -15.75 0.23 -29.44
C SER A 112 -17.01 0.13 -28.58
N GLU A 113 -17.73 -0.99 -28.65
CA GLU A 113 -18.88 -1.30 -27.76
C GLU A 113 -18.53 -1.19 -26.26
N TRP A 114 -17.26 -1.45 -25.92
CA TRP A 114 -16.76 -1.56 -24.55
C TRP A 114 -15.81 -0.40 -24.17
N SER A 115 -15.86 0.72 -24.90
CA SER A 115 -14.98 1.87 -24.66
C SER A 115 -15.26 2.56 -23.33
N TRP A 116 -14.19 3.03 -22.70
CA TRP A 116 -14.24 3.95 -21.57
C TRP A 116 -14.32 5.39 -22.06
N SER A 117 -15.02 6.24 -21.30
CA SER A 117 -14.85 7.70 -21.38
C SER A 117 -13.71 8.16 -20.46
N LEU A 118 -13.17 9.36 -20.70
CA LEU A 118 -12.15 9.95 -19.83
C LEU A 118 -12.62 10.11 -18.38
N ALA A 119 -13.90 10.46 -18.17
CA ALA A 119 -14.49 10.63 -16.85
C ALA A 119 -14.61 9.28 -16.09
N GLU A 120 -15.10 8.23 -16.76
CA GLU A 120 -15.12 6.87 -16.19
C GLU A 120 -13.71 6.36 -15.90
N LEU A 121 -12.74 6.63 -16.78
CA LEU A 121 -11.37 6.17 -16.61
C LEU A 121 -10.67 6.85 -15.43
N VAL A 122 -10.82 8.17 -15.27
CA VAL A 122 -10.30 8.90 -14.11
C VAL A 122 -10.94 8.40 -12.81
N HIS A 123 -12.26 8.18 -12.81
CA HIS A 123 -12.94 7.60 -11.66
C HIS A 123 -12.41 6.20 -11.32
N ALA A 124 -12.23 5.32 -12.32
CA ALA A 124 -11.66 4.00 -12.13
C ALA A 124 -10.21 4.05 -11.61
N VAL A 125 -9.36 4.92 -12.16
CA VAL A 125 -7.97 5.10 -11.72
C VAL A 125 -7.91 5.56 -10.26
N VAL A 126 -8.77 6.50 -9.84
CA VAL A 126 -8.84 6.93 -8.43
C VAL A 126 -9.34 5.79 -7.53
N LEU A 127 -10.31 4.98 -7.96
CA LEU A 127 -10.76 3.78 -7.24
C LEU A 127 -9.65 2.75 -7.06
N LEU A 128 -8.90 2.44 -8.13
CA LEU A 128 -7.77 1.50 -8.09
C LEU A 128 -6.72 1.97 -7.09
N ALA A 129 -6.17 3.18 -7.28
CA ALA A 129 -5.13 3.74 -6.42
C ALA A 129 -5.59 3.88 -4.95
N HIS A 130 -6.85 4.26 -4.71
CA HIS A 130 -7.44 4.30 -3.37
C HIS A 130 -7.41 2.91 -2.70
N CYS A 131 -7.88 1.88 -3.39
CA CYS A 131 -7.97 0.53 -2.84
C CYS A 131 -6.58 -0.14 -2.67
N HIS A 132 -5.62 0.14 -3.56
CA HIS A 132 -4.23 -0.30 -3.40
C HIS A 132 -3.58 0.31 -2.15
N ALA A 133 -3.69 1.63 -1.99
CA ALA A 133 -3.15 2.35 -0.84
C ALA A 133 -3.89 1.99 0.47
N LEU A 134 -5.19 1.74 0.40
CA LEU A 134 -5.98 1.25 1.54
C LEU A 134 -5.58 -0.17 1.93
N ALA A 135 -5.22 -1.04 0.99
CA ALA A 135 -4.66 -2.36 1.30
C ALA A 135 -3.34 -2.23 2.08
N SER A 136 -2.44 -1.33 1.66
CA SER A 136 -1.23 -1.00 2.44
C SER A 136 -1.56 -0.57 3.87
N PHE A 137 -2.54 0.31 4.09
CA PHE A 137 -2.94 0.71 5.45
C PHE A 137 -3.56 -0.43 6.26
N VAL A 138 -4.41 -1.26 5.65
CA VAL A 138 -5.06 -2.41 6.29
C VAL A 138 -4.02 -3.41 6.83
N PHE A 139 -3.02 -3.77 6.01
CA PHE A 139 -1.93 -4.64 6.47
C PHE A 139 -0.97 -3.93 7.43
N GLY A 140 -0.59 -2.68 7.16
CA GLY A 140 0.33 -1.89 7.98
C GLY A 140 -0.18 -1.63 9.41
N CYS A 141 -1.48 -1.44 9.58
CA CYS A 141 -2.13 -1.26 10.89
C CYS A 141 -2.59 -2.57 11.54
N GLY A 142 -2.34 -3.73 10.91
CA GLY A 142 -2.69 -5.04 11.47
C GLY A 142 -4.21 -5.30 11.55
N CYS A 143 -5.00 -4.72 10.66
CA CYS A 143 -6.44 -5.00 10.58
C CYS A 143 -6.67 -6.48 10.25
N GLU A 144 -7.54 -7.14 11.00
CA GLU A 144 -7.80 -8.59 10.91
C GLU A 144 -8.23 -9.01 9.50
N GLN A 145 -7.57 -10.03 8.94
CA GLN A 145 -7.77 -10.48 7.57
C GLN A 145 -8.86 -11.55 7.40
N ASP A 146 -9.29 -12.21 8.48
CA ASP A 146 -10.24 -13.32 8.40
C ASP A 146 -11.02 -13.55 9.70
N GLU A 147 -12.36 -13.53 9.62
CA GLU A 147 -13.19 -14.28 10.56
C GLU A 147 -13.41 -15.69 9.99
N GLY A 148 -12.57 -16.64 10.41
CA GLY A 148 -12.93 -18.05 10.27
C GLY A 148 -14.13 -18.39 11.17
N PRO A 149 -14.95 -19.41 10.85
CA PRO A 149 -16.14 -19.77 11.62
C PRO A 149 -15.87 -20.27 13.07
N ALA A 150 -14.60 -20.27 13.52
CA ALA A 150 -14.18 -20.59 14.87
C ALA A 150 -14.14 -19.37 15.84
N GLY A 151 -14.49 -18.15 15.40
CA GLY A 151 -14.45 -16.93 16.21
C GLY A 151 -15.44 -16.83 17.39
N ARG A 152 -16.31 -17.82 17.62
CA ARG A 152 -17.29 -17.82 18.72
C ARG A 152 -16.75 -18.42 20.04
N ALA A 153 -15.63 -17.89 20.53
CA ALA A 153 -15.19 -17.93 21.93
C ALA A 153 -14.04 -16.90 22.11
N SER A 154 -13.96 -16.06 23.15
CA SER A 154 -14.65 -16.04 24.43
C SER A 154 -14.79 -14.59 24.94
N LEU A 155 -15.93 -13.94 24.67
CA LEU A 155 -16.31 -12.73 25.40
C LEU A 155 -16.78 -13.12 26.80
N LYS A 156 -15.88 -13.03 27.79
CA LYS A 156 -16.29 -13.07 29.20
C LYS A 156 -17.18 -11.86 29.50
N PRO A 157 -18.43 -12.04 29.98
CA PRO A 157 -19.26 -10.91 30.37
C PRO A 157 -18.66 -10.20 31.59
N LEU A 158 -18.44 -8.88 31.48
CA LEU A 158 -18.30 -8.02 32.65
C LEU A 158 -19.71 -7.76 33.19
N SER A 159 -19.96 -8.16 34.43
CA SER A 159 -21.27 -8.00 35.08
C SER A 159 -21.64 -6.53 35.27
N PRO A 160 -22.93 -6.16 35.14
CA PRO A 160 -23.38 -4.79 35.33
C PRO A 160 -23.45 -4.41 36.82
N GLY A 161 -23.01 -3.19 37.16
CA GLY A 161 -23.02 -2.70 38.55
C GLY A 161 -22.86 -1.19 38.65
N ASN A 162 -24.00 -0.49 38.77
CA ASN A 162 -24.20 0.88 39.25
C ASN A 162 -23.72 2.06 38.39
N GLN A 163 -24.70 2.67 37.72
CA GLN A 163 -24.73 4.10 37.39
C GLN A 163 -24.75 4.96 38.67
N CYS A 164 -24.13 6.14 38.65
CA CYS A 164 -24.78 7.39 39.09
C CYS A 164 -24.05 8.64 38.54
N PHE A 165 -24.56 9.83 38.85
CA PHE A 165 -24.53 11.02 38.00
C PHE A 165 -24.05 12.28 38.77
N CYS A 166 -23.45 13.24 38.04
CA CYS A 166 -23.23 14.66 38.37
C CYS A 166 -22.29 15.15 39.52
N GLU A 167 -21.31 15.96 39.08
CA GLU A 167 -21.01 17.37 39.47
C GLU A 167 -20.40 17.82 40.83
N ALA A 168 -19.70 18.97 40.71
CA ALA A 168 -19.40 20.02 41.71
C ALA A 168 -18.14 19.91 42.63
N MET A 169 -17.06 20.52 42.14
CA MET A 169 -16.14 21.50 42.78
C MET A 169 -15.58 21.39 44.23
N ALA A 170 -14.29 21.78 44.30
CA ALA A 170 -13.55 22.46 45.39
C ALA A 170 -13.03 21.64 46.59
N GLY A 171 -11.76 21.85 46.99
CA GLY A 171 -11.16 21.24 48.19
C GLY A 171 -9.62 21.21 48.29
N ASN A 172 -9.01 22.40 48.43
CA ASN A 172 -7.57 22.72 48.54
C ASN A 172 -6.66 21.91 49.53
N GLY A 173 -5.36 21.76 49.19
CA GLY A 173 -4.20 21.57 50.11
C GLY A 173 -3.75 20.12 50.45
N CYS A 174 -2.51 19.83 50.89
CA CYS A 174 -1.24 20.60 50.92
C CYS A 174 -0.02 19.68 51.28
N SER A 175 1.17 19.97 50.72
CA SER A 175 2.54 19.66 51.24
C SER A 175 3.18 18.24 51.28
N GLN A 176 4.37 18.20 50.64
CA GLN A 176 5.69 17.64 51.08
C GLN A 176 6.12 16.17 50.85
N GLU A 177 7.23 16.07 50.07
CA GLU A 177 8.30 15.05 50.03
C GLU A 177 9.17 15.02 51.31
N PRO A 178 10.29 14.23 51.44
CA PRO A 178 10.77 13.05 50.67
C PRO A 178 11.19 11.85 51.59
N LEU A 179 11.77 10.76 51.03
CA LEU A 179 13.13 10.25 51.40
C LEU A 179 13.57 8.90 50.75
N ARG A 180 14.66 8.98 49.99
CA ARG A 180 15.83 8.05 49.89
C ARG A 180 15.73 6.56 49.50
N MET A 181 16.44 6.30 48.39
CA MET A 181 17.50 5.29 48.18
C MET A 181 17.14 3.80 47.98
N ASN A 182 17.49 3.30 46.78
CA ASN A 182 18.65 2.42 46.69
C ASN A 182 19.41 2.55 45.35
N ARG A 183 20.75 2.48 45.39
CA ARG A 183 21.63 2.47 44.20
C ARG A 183 22.11 1.04 43.95
N LYS A 184 22.13 0.59 42.69
CA LYS A 184 23.18 -0.31 42.20
C LYS A 184 23.55 0.05 40.75
N ARG A 185 24.85 0.14 40.50
CA ARG A 185 25.44 0.44 39.18
C ARG A 185 25.38 -0.81 38.31
N SER A 186 25.22 -0.62 37.00
CA SER A 186 25.72 -1.53 35.98
C SER A 186 26.45 -0.68 34.93
N LEU A 187 27.78 -0.64 35.01
CA LEU A 187 28.62 -0.22 33.88
C LEU A 187 29.04 -1.51 33.19
N ASP A 188 28.54 -1.75 31.98
CA ASP A 188 29.13 -2.76 31.08
C ASP A 188 28.80 -2.54 29.58
N SER A 189 27.83 -1.68 29.24
CA SER A 189 27.37 -1.49 27.85
C SER A 189 28.30 -0.65 26.94
N CYS A 190 29.54 -0.37 27.35
CA CYS A 190 30.44 0.50 26.60
C CYS A 190 31.50 -0.28 25.79
N MET A 191 31.93 -1.44 26.27
CA MET A 191 33.07 -2.17 25.66
C MET A 191 32.68 -3.02 24.43
N GLU A 192 31.39 -3.25 24.16
CA GLU A 192 30.95 -3.99 22.98
C GLU A 192 30.90 -3.13 21.70
N LEU A 193 30.78 -1.81 21.81
CA LEU A 193 30.62 -0.92 20.64
C LEU A 193 31.92 -0.77 19.82
N ASP A 194 33.07 -0.76 20.47
CA ASP A 194 34.37 -0.66 19.77
C ASP A 194 34.73 -1.97 19.05
N SER A 195 34.40 -3.13 19.66
CA SER A 195 34.55 -4.44 19.02
C SER A 195 33.66 -4.59 17.78
N LEU A 196 32.46 -4.00 17.80
CA LEU A 196 31.57 -3.98 16.63
C LEU A 196 32.13 -3.10 15.49
N ARG A 197 32.75 -1.97 15.83
CA ARG A 197 33.37 -1.05 14.86
C ARG A 197 34.53 -1.72 14.12
N GLU A 198 35.46 -2.36 14.83
CA GLU A 198 36.56 -3.13 14.20
C GLU A 198 36.08 -4.34 13.39
N ARG A 199 34.92 -4.91 13.74
CA ARG A 199 34.30 -6.01 12.99
C ARG A 199 33.62 -5.52 11.70
N MET A 200 33.03 -4.33 11.70
CA MET A 200 32.51 -3.69 10.48
C MET A 200 33.61 -3.25 9.52
N GLN A 201 34.75 -2.78 10.03
CA GLN A 201 35.85 -2.30 9.19
C GLN A 201 36.54 -3.45 8.41
N ARG A 202 36.62 -4.65 8.99
CA ARG A 202 37.09 -5.87 8.28
C ARG A 202 36.18 -6.28 7.12
N ILE A 203 34.87 -6.16 7.29
CA ILE A 203 33.88 -6.50 6.24
C ILE A 203 33.97 -5.52 5.05
N HIS A 204 34.37 -4.27 5.29
CA HIS A 204 34.56 -3.29 4.21
C HIS A 204 35.74 -3.68 3.29
N VAL A 205 36.88 -4.04 3.89
CA VAL A 205 38.10 -4.46 3.16
C VAL A 205 37.87 -5.76 2.37
N GLU A 206 37.10 -6.71 2.89
CA GLU A 206 36.72 -7.93 2.16
C GLU A 206 35.75 -7.68 0.99
N THR A 207 35.07 -6.53 0.95
CA THR A 207 34.14 -6.19 -0.13
C THR A 207 34.88 -5.59 -1.33
N GLU A 208 35.86 -4.71 -1.09
CA GLU A 208 36.67 -4.08 -2.15
C GLU A 208 37.58 -5.10 -2.86
N GLY A 209 38.18 -6.04 -2.12
CA GLY A 209 39.00 -7.11 -2.70
C GLY A 209 38.24 -8.12 -3.58
N ARG A 210 36.91 -8.03 -3.69
CA ARG A 210 36.07 -8.95 -4.47
C ARG A 210 35.74 -8.44 -5.88
N GLU A 211 36.09 -7.20 -6.21
CA GLU A 211 35.90 -6.63 -7.54
C GLU A 211 37.05 -7.01 -8.50
N GLU A 212 38.29 -7.15 -8.02
CA GLU A 212 39.43 -7.61 -8.83
C GLU A 212 39.29 -9.08 -9.29
N THR A 213 38.65 -9.96 -8.52
CA THR A 213 38.56 -11.40 -8.87
C THR A 213 37.57 -11.67 -10.02
N ARG A 214 36.69 -10.73 -10.35
CA ARG A 214 35.66 -10.91 -11.41
C ARG A 214 36.22 -10.81 -12.83
N LEU A 215 37.36 -10.15 -13.01
CA LEU A 215 38.02 -10.01 -14.31
C LEU A 215 38.76 -11.28 -14.78
N LEU A 216 38.83 -12.33 -13.95
CA LEU A 216 39.52 -13.59 -14.26
C LEU A 216 38.58 -14.79 -14.50
N GLN A 217 37.25 -14.60 -14.44
CA GLN A 217 36.27 -15.65 -14.74
C GLN A 217 35.59 -15.48 -16.11
N GLN A 218 35.81 -14.36 -16.80
CA GLN A 218 35.17 -14.06 -18.08
C GLN A 218 35.75 -14.87 -19.27
N ASP A 219 36.92 -15.50 -19.10
CA ASP A 219 37.62 -16.29 -20.13
C ASP A 219 37.26 -17.80 -20.14
N ARG A 220 36.26 -18.26 -19.38
CA ARG A 220 35.98 -19.71 -19.21
C ARG A 220 34.58 -20.21 -19.62
N GLU A 221 33.71 -19.36 -20.14
CA GLU A 221 32.32 -19.74 -20.48
C GLU A 221 31.95 -19.65 -21.98
N GLU A 222 32.92 -19.53 -22.89
CA GLU A 222 32.67 -19.68 -24.35
C GLU A 222 32.76 -21.15 -24.86
N GLY A 223 32.99 -22.12 -23.97
CA GLY A 223 33.32 -23.51 -24.35
C GLY A 223 32.14 -24.45 -24.66
N GLU A 224 30.94 -24.22 -24.12
CA GLU A 224 29.86 -25.23 -24.12
C GLU A 224 28.55 -24.73 -24.74
N ARG A 225 28.60 -24.45 -26.06
CA ARG A 225 27.42 -24.40 -26.92
C ARG A 225 27.52 -25.41 -28.07
N GLN A 226 27.28 -26.68 -27.77
CA GLN A 226 26.96 -27.71 -28.77
C GLN A 226 26.42 -29.00 -28.13
N GLY A 227 25.25 -29.46 -28.61
CA GLY A 227 24.78 -30.83 -28.43
C GLY A 227 23.62 -31.03 -27.44
N ALA A 228 22.39 -31.12 -27.98
CA ALA A 228 21.48 -32.28 -27.83
C ALA A 228 20.00 -31.89 -28.08
N GLU A 229 19.56 -31.98 -29.34
CA GLU A 229 18.14 -32.20 -29.63
C GLU A 229 17.86 -33.71 -29.55
N MET A 230 16.77 -34.12 -28.88
CA MET A 230 15.79 -35.08 -29.40
C MET A 230 14.63 -35.28 -28.40
N GLY A 231 13.39 -35.33 -28.92
CA GLY A 231 12.18 -35.52 -28.11
C GLY A 231 11.67 -36.96 -28.11
N MET A 232 10.55 -37.19 -27.41
CA MET A 232 9.69 -38.38 -27.53
C MET A 232 8.23 -37.99 -27.25
N GLN A 233 7.29 -38.78 -27.79
CA GLN A 233 5.86 -38.48 -27.87
C GLN A 233 5.02 -39.75 -27.62
N ASP A 234 4.16 -39.75 -26.60
CA ASP A 234 2.98 -40.62 -26.36
C ASP A 234 2.25 -40.10 -25.08
N GLY A 235 0.98 -40.36 -24.75
CA GLY A 235 -0.15 -40.94 -25.50
C GLY A 235 -1.27 -41.46 -24.58
N SER A 236 -2.54 -41.33 -25.00
CA SER A 236 -3.76 -41.84 -24.32
C SER A 236 -4.06 -41.30 -22.90
N LEU A 237 -5.29 -41.24 -22.38
CA LEU A 237 -6.61 -41.74 -22.84
C LEU A 237 -7.73 -40.82 -22.31
N ARG A 238 -8.89 -40.75 -23.00
CA ARG A 238 -10.10 -40.05 -22.54
C ARG A 238 -10.98 -40.95 -21.67
N LEU A 239 -11.68 -40.37 -20.69
CA LEU A 239 -12.96 -40.87 -20.14
C LEU A 239 -13.78 -39.69 -19.59
N SER A 240 -15.11 -39.80 -19.57
CA SER A 240 -16.03 -38.65 -19.36
C SER A 240 -17.31 -39.01 -18.62
N HIS A 241 -17.76 -38.08 -17.74
CA HIS A 241 -19.10 -37.95 -17.14
C HIS A 241 -19.53 -38.99 -16.07
N PRO A 242 -20.53 -38.67 -15.21
CA PRO A 242 -21.42 -37.49 -15.20
C PRO A 242 -21.31 -36.60 -13.94
N ALA A 243 -22.14 -35.55 -13.92
CA ALA A 243 -22.31 -34.64 -12.78
C ALA A 243 -23.32 -35.18 -11.77
N ASP A 244 -23.19 -34.78 -10.51
CA ASP A 244 -24.32 -34.67 -9.59
C ASP A 244 -24.09 -33.58 -8.52
N THR A 245 -25.19 -33.11 -7.92
CA THR A 245 -25.33 -31.83 -7.21
C THR A 245 -24.83 -31.79 -5.75
N ASP A 246 -24.86 -30.56 -5.19
CA ASP A 246 -24.70 -30.20 -3.78
C ASP A 246 -23.34 -30.51 -3.12
N ARG A 247 -22.43 -29.52 -3.21
CA ARG A 247 -21.38 -29.32 -2.21
C ARG A 247 -21.28 -27.85 -1.79
N GLU A 248 -21.27 -27.67 -0.48
CA GLU A 248 -21.18 -26.41 0.26
C GLU A 248 -20.13 -25.44 -0.30
N VAL A 249 -20.52 -24.16 -0.43
CA VAL A 249 -19.62 -23.06 -0.80
C VAL A 249 -18.79 -22.66 0.43
N THR A 250 -17.82 -23.49 0.78
CA THR A 250 -16.80 -23.23 1.84
C THR A 250 -15.39 -23.57 1.37
N SER A 251 -15.07 -23.29 0.10
CA SER A 251 -13.69 -23.21 -0.36
C SER A 251 -13.10 -21.85 0.04
N ALA A 252 -11.88 -21.85 0.59
CA ALA A 252 -11.15 -20.60 0.83
C ALA A 252 -11.01 -19.82 -0.48
N THR A 253 -11.57 -18.60 -0.53
CA THR A 253 -11.75 -17.86 -1.78
C THR A 253 -10.39 -17.52 -2.39
N ASN A 254 -10.00 -18.24 -3.45
CA ASN A 254 -8.78 -17.93 -4.18
C ASN A 254 -8.95 -16.60 -4.93
N LEU A 255 -8.40 -15.53 -4.37
CA LEU A 255 -8.54 -14.16 -4.89
C LEU A 255 -7.90 -13.98 -6.28
N ALA A 256 -7.10 -14.95 -6.75
CA ALA A 256 -6.56 -14.95 -8.11
C ALA A 256 -7.66 -14.95 -9.19
N CYS A 257 -8.88 -15.40 -8.91
CA CYS A 257 -9.99 -15.30 -9.87
C CYS A 257 -10.35 -13.85 -10.23
N TYR A 258 -9.98 -12.87 -9.41
CA TYR A 258 -10.18 -11.43 -9.64
C TYR A 258 -8.99 -10.74 -10.30
N MET A 259 -7.96 -11.49 -10.72
CA MET A 259 -6.68 -10.93 -11.19
C MET A 259 -6.22 -11.54 -12.52
N GLN A 260 -5.79 -10.66 -13.43
CA GLN A 260 -4.91 -11.04 -14.53
C GLN A 260 -3.47 -11.04 -14.01
N ASP A 261 -2.69 -12.08 -14.34
CA ASP A 261 -1.25 -12.17 -14.00
C ASP A 261 -0.99 -11.98 -12.47
N PRO A 262 -1.31 -13.01 -11.65
CA PRO A 262 -1.22 -12.92 -10.18
C PRO A 262 0.21 -12.77 -9.66
N ASP A 263 1.21 -13.27 -10.40
CA ASP A 263 2.62 -13.26 -9.99
C ASP A 263 3.33 -11.92 -10.27
N PHE A 264 2.70 -11.01 -11.02
CA PHE A 264 3.20 -9.67 -11.26
C PHE A 264 3.24 -8.85 -9.96
N GLY A 265 4.39 -8.85 -9.29
CA GLY A 265 4.67 -8.02 -8.11
C GLY A 265 5.57 -6.82 -8.40
N TYR A 266 5.79 -6.00 -7.36
CA TYR A 266 6.72 -4.88 -7.39
C TYR A 266 8.14 -5.32 -7.79
N GLN A 267 8.84 -4.49 -8.53
CA GLN A 267 10.26 -4.65 -8.85
C GLN A 267 10.98 -3.34 -8.55
N ASP A 268 12.13 -3.43 -7.87
CA ASP A 268 12.88 -2.28 -7.36
C ASP A 268 13.28 -1.29 -8.46
N PHE A 269 13.00 0.01 -8.29
CA PHE A 269 13.32 1.01 -9.31
C PHE A 269 14.83 1.13 -9.57
N ALA A 270 15.64 1.04 -8.51
CA ALA A 270 17.09 1.10 -8.63
C ALA A 270 17.76 -0.20 -9.12
N ARG A 271 17.00 -1.20 -9.59
CA ARG A 271 17.53 -2.51 -10.03
C ARG A 271 16.95 -2.98 -11.37
N ARG A 272 16.65 -2.04 -12.27
CA ARG A 272 16.26 -2.33 -13.67
C ARG A 272 17.47 -2.17 -14.58
N ASP A 273 17.37 -2.72 -15.78
CA ASP A 273 18.24 -2.35 -16.89
C ASP A 273 18.00 -0.86 -17.25
N GLU A 274 19.08 -0.10 -17.44
CA GLU A 274 19.05 1.37 -17.57
C GLU A 274 18.23 1.84 -18.80
N ASP A 275 18.11 1.00 -19.83
CA ASP A 275 17.43 1.31 -21.09
C ASP A 275 15.88 1.36 -20.99
N GLN A 276 15.26 0.90 -19.88
CA GLN A 276 13.82 0.58 -19.88
C GLN A 276 12.88 1.57 -19.16
N THR A 277 13.36 2.54 -18.36
CA THR A 277 12.46 3.58 -17.78
C THR A 277 13.19 4.85 -17.37
N GLN A 278 12.71 6.01 -17.80
CA GLN A 278 13.22 7.31 -17.38
C GLN A 278 12.76 7.64 -15.93
N VAL A 279 13.62 8.33 -15.17
CA VAL A 279 13.27 8.88 -13.85
C VAL A 279 12.16 9.92 -14.00
N PHE A 280 11.10 9.81 -13.19
CA PHE A 280 10.02 10.80 -13.16
C PHE A 280 10.46 11.98 -12.28
N ARG A 281 10.57 13.18 -12.84
CA ARG A 281 10.82 14.41 -12.07
C ARG A 281 9.49 15.06 -11.74
N VAL A 282 9.29 15.44 -10.47
CA VAL A 282 8.05 16.10 -10.04
C VAL A 282 7.88 17.47 -10.72
N GLN A 283 8.99 18.10 -11.10
CA GLN A 283 9.03 19.35 -11.88
C GLN A 283 8.40 19.20 -13.28
N ASP A 284 8.48 18.02 -13.89
CA ASP A 284 7.92 17.76 -15.23
C ASP A 284 6.41 17.45 -15.17
N TYR A 285 5.92 16.90 -14.04
CA TYR A 285 4.50 16.63 -13.81
C TYR A 285 4.18 16.51 -12.30
N SER A 286 3.82 17.62 -11.67
CA SER A 286 3.44 17.67 -10.25
C SER A 286 1.93 17.43 -10.03
N TRP A 287 1.54 17.11 -8.79
CA TRP A 287 0.12 17.09 -8.38
C TRP A 287 -0.48 18.50 -8.43
N GLU A 288 0.28 19.49 -7.94
CA GLU A 288 -0.17 20.86 -7.72
C GLU A 288 -0.43 21.61 -9.03
N ASP A 289 0.45 21.46 -10.02
CA ASP A 289 0.34 22.16 -11.31
C ASP A 289 -0.53 21.39 -12.32
N HIS A 290 -0.47 20.05 -12.30
CA HIS A 290 -1.06 19.20 -13.34
C HIS A 290 -2.14 18.24 -12.84
N GLY A 291 -1.78 17.36 -11.89
CA GLY A 291 -2.62 16.23 -11.47
C GLY A 291 -3.99 16.66 -10.92
N PHE A 292 -4.01 17.64 -10.01
CA PHE A 292 -5.21 18.23 -9.43
C PHE A 292 -6.15 18.77 -10.51
N SER A 293 -5.62 19.61 -11.40
CA SER A 293 -6.37 20.29 -12.47
C SER A 293 -6.95 19.30 -13.48
N LEU A 294 -6.21 18.23 -13.82
CA LEU A 294 -6.70 17.19 -14.72
C LEU A 294 -7.84 16.39 -14.09
N VAL A 295 -7.67 15.92 -12.85
CA VAL A 295 -8.69 15.14 -12.13
C VAL A 295 -9.96 15.97 -12.02
N ASN A 296 -9.89 17.18 -11.46
CA ASN A 296 -11.05 18.03 -11.20
C ASN A 296 -11.82 18.44 -12.48
N ARG A 297 -11.15 18.43 -13.64
CA ARG A 297 -11.77 18.68 -14.96
C ARG A 297 -12.51 17.46 -15.51
N LEU A 298 -12.07 16.24 -15.21
CA LEU A 298 -12.61 14.99 -15.78
C LEU A 298 -13.58 14.28 -14.83
N TYR A 299 -13.45 14.50 -13.53
CA TYR A 299 -14.40 14.11 -12.49
C TYR A 299 -14.38 15.27 -11.47
N SER A 300 -15.48 16.02 -11.35
CA SER A 300 -15.50 17.21 -10.49
C SER A 300 -15.31 16.84 -9.02
N ASP A 301 -14.88 17.80 -8.21
CA ASP A 301 -14.81 17.79 -6.74
C ASP A 301 -13.85 16.77 -6.10
N ILE A 302 -13.61 15.62 -6.72
CA ILE A 302 -12.66 14.61 -6.25
C ILE A 302 -11.22 15.15 -6.23
N GLY A 303 -10.87 16.12 -7.10
CA GLY A 303 -9.59 16.82 -7.03
C GLY A 303 -9.41 17.56 -5.70
N HIS A 304 -10.44 18.27 -5.24
CA HIS A 304 -10.44 18.95 -3.95
C HIS A 304 -10.39 17.97 -2.76
N LEU A 305 -11.12 16.85 -2.84
CA LEU A 305 -11.13 15.83 -1.79
C LEU A 305 -9.79 15.07 -1.67
N LEU A 306 -9.09 14.85 -2.78
CA LEU A 306 -7.75 14.26 -2.79
C LEU A 306 -6.70 15.24 -2.26
N ASP A 307 -6.75 16.50 -2.69
CA ASP A 307 -5.84 17.55 -2.21
C ASP A 307 -6.02 17.84 -0.71
N GLU A 308 -7.25 17.85 -0.19
CA GLU A 308 -7.53 17.90 1.25
C GLU A 308 -6.83 16.74 1.97
N LYS A 309 -7.01 15.49 1.54
CA LYS A 309 -6.38 14.32 2.18
C LYS A 309 -4.86 14.37 2.19
N PHE A 310 -4.23 14.71 1.05
CA PHE A 310 -2.78 14.83 0.95
C PHE A 310 -2.22 15.87 1.92
N ARG A 311 -2.85 17.06 1.99
CA ARG A 311 -2.46 18.12 2.92
C ARG A 311 -2.77 17.78 4.39
N MET A 312 -3.87 17.08 4.65
CA MET A 312 -4.27 16.70 6.01
C MET A 312 -3.25 15.81 6.70
N VAL A 313 -2.59 14.89 5.97
CA VAL A 313 -1.51 14.07 6.54
C VAL A 313 -0.26 14.90 6.84
N ASP A 314 0.08 15.90 6.02
CA ASP A 314 1.15 16.84 6.40
C ASP A 314 0.73 17.80 7.53
N GLY A 315 -0.57 18.00 7.78
CA GLY A 315 -1.05 18.67 9.00
C GLY A 315 -0.77 17.91 10.30
N LEU A 316 -0.54 16.59 10.25
CA LEU A 316 -0.42 15.75 11.44
C LEU A 316 0.93 15.91 12.16
N GLN A 317 0.88 15.75 13.49
CA GLN A 317 2.01 15.96 14.41
C GLN A 317 2.85 14.68 14.61
N SER A 318 4.06 14.63 14.07
CA SER A 318 5.04 13.52 14.23
C SER A 318 6.05 13.78 15.36
N SER A 319 5.58 14.11 16.56
CA SER A 319 6.44 14.76 17.57
C SER A 319 7.42 13.87 18.34
N ALA A 320 7.18 12.55 18.53
CA ALA A 320 8.14 11.70 19.26
C ALA A 320 9.08 10.90 18.34
N MET A 321 8.59 10.36 17.23
CA MET A 321 9.46 9.71 16.23
C MET A 321 10.55 10.64 15.70
N ALA A 322 10.19 11.85 15.26
CA ALA A 322 11.15 12.83 14.72
C ALA A 322 12.19 13.25 15.77
N LYS A 323 11.75 13.51 17.02
CA LYS A 323 12.66 13.81 18.14
C LYS A 323 13.65 12.68 18.44
N ARG A 324 13.23 11.41 18.36
CA ARG A 324 14.13 10.26 18.56
C ARG A 324 15.19 10.18 17.45
N GLN A 325 14.85 10.60 16.24
CA GLN A 325 15.77 10.71 15.12
C GLN A 325 16.66 11.96 15.17
N GLY A 326 16.37 12.92 16.07
CA GLY A 326 17.08 14.19 16.16
C GLY A 326 16.76 15.18 15.04
N CYS A 327 15.59 15.06 14.41
CA CYS A 327 15.16 15.92 13.30
C CYS A 327 13.78 16.57 13.55
N GLU A 328 13.47 17.61 12.77
CA GLU A 328 12.16 18.27 12.82
C GLU A 328 11.04 17.37 12.28
N PRO A 329 9.79 17.47 12.80
CA PRO A 329 8.67 16.65 12.35
C PRO A 329 8.33 16.78 10.86
N SER A 330 8.53 17.97 10.26
CA SER A 330 8.35 18.20 8.82
C SER A 330 9.41 17.47 8.00
N VAL A 331 10.68 17.56 8.40
CA VAL A 331 11.81 16.86 7.74
C VAL A 331 11.62 15.35 7.81
N PHE A 332 11.18 14.81 8.95
CA PHE A 332 10.88 13.38 9.10
C PHE A 332 9.77 12.90 8.15
N LYS A 333 8.65 13.66 8.07
CA LYS A 333 7.54 13.34 7.16
C LYS A 333 7.96 13.42 5.70
N ARG A 334 8.67 14.50 5.31
CA ARG A 334 9.23 14.67 3.95
C ARG A 334 10.18 13.52 3.60
N GLY A 335 11.01 13.09 4.54
CA GLY A 335 11.89 11.92 4.36
C GLY A 335 11.13 10.62 4.09
N ILE A 336 10.05 10.34 4.82
CA ILE A 336 9.17 9.19 4.56
C ILE A 336 8.50 9.29 3.19
N TRP A 337 7.90 10.45 2.89
CA TRP A 337 7.20 10.71 1.63
C TRP A 337 8.13 10.54 0.42
N ASN A 338 9.28 11.19 0.45
CA ASN A 338 10.27 11.16 -0.63
C ASN A 338 10.94 9.79 -0.76
N TYR A 339 11.09 9.03 0.33
CA TYR A 339 11.53 7.64 0.26
C TYR A 339 10.52 6.75 -0.49
N ILE A 340 9.21 6.92 -0.21
CA ILE A 340 8.15 6.17 -0.91
C ILE A 340 8.10 6.55 -2.40
N HIS A 341 8.09 7.84 -2.72
CA HIS A 341 8.14 8.33 -4.09
C HIS A 341 9.39 7.81 -4.83
N CYS A 342 10.55 7.77 -4.17
CA CYS A 342 11.78 7.21 -4.74
C CYS A 342 11.69 5.70 -5.04
N MET A 343 10.99 4.91 -4.22
CA MET A 343 10.71 3.50 -4.54
C MET A 343 9.88 3.35 -5.83
N PHE A 344 9.06 4.34 -6.15
CA PHE A 344 8.32 4.40 -7.42
C PHE A 344 9.05 5.14 -8.54
N GLY A 345 10.27 5.64 -8.34
CA GLY A 345 11.05 6.36 -9.36
C GLY A 345 10.79 7.85 -9.48
N ILE A 346 9.98 8.40 -8.58
CA ILE A 346 9.63 9.82 -8.52
C ILE A 346 10.70 10.56 -7.71
N ARG A 347 11.31 11.58 -8.32
CA ARG A 347 12.37 12.40 -7.70
C ARG A 347 11.99 13.89 -7.63
N TYR A 348 12.40 14.49 -6.51
CA TYR A 348 12.34 15.92 -6.25
C TYR A 348 13.75 16.51 -6.39
N ASP A 349 13.97 17.40 -7.36
CA ASP A 349 15.30 18.00 -7.61
C ASP A 349 15.80 18.90 -6.46
N ASP A 350 14.91 19.39 -5.59
CA ASP A 350 15.22 20.25 -4.43
C ASP A 350 15.52 19.46 -3.14
N TYR A 351 15.64 18.13 -3.20
CA TYR A 351 15.77 17.27 -2.03
C TYR A 351 17.04 16.40 -2.07
N ASP A 352 17.86 16.49 -1.01
CA ASP A 352 19.03 15.62 -0.86
C ASP A 352 18.62 14.21 -0.37
N TYR A 353 18.65 13.25 -1.29
CA TYR A 353 18.35 11.85 -1.00
C TYR A 353 19.38 11.16 -0.10
N ALA A 354 20.55 11.75 0.15
CA ALA A 354 21.48 11.26 1.18
C ALA A 354 20.87 11.41 2.60
N GLU A 355 20.03 12.43 2.83
CA GLU A 355 19.33 12.62 4.11
C GLU A 355 18.44 11.43 4.47
N VAL A 356 17.81 10.76 3.50
CA VAL A 356 16.94 9.58 3.75
C VAL A 356 17.67 8.48 4.51
N ASN A 357 18.98 8.34 4.32
CA ASN A 357 19.79 7.36 5.04
C ASN A 357 20.16 7.78 6.46
N GLN A 358 20.11 9.08 6.76
CA GLN A 358 20.35 9.67 8.07
C GLN A 358 19.04 9.77 8.88
N LEU A 359 17.93 10.07 8.21
CA LEU A 359 16.59 10.27 8.78
C LEU A 359 15.80 8.97 9.00
N LEU A 360 15.99 7.95 8.16
CA LEU A 360 15.22 6.71 8.27
C LEU A 360 16.13 5.53 8.65
N GLU A 361 15.97 5.04 9.89
CA GLU A 361 16.61 3.81 10.37
C GLU A 361 16.33 2.63 9.42
N ARG A 362 17.28 1.69 9.31
CA ARG A 362 17.18 0.54 8.39
C ARG A 362 15.88 -0.25 8.57
N MET A 363 15.42 -0.47 9.81
CA MET A 363 14.19 -1.22 10.08
C MET A 363 12.94 -0.44 9.70
N LEU A 364 12.95 0.89 9.83
CA LEU A 364 11.86 1.75 9.34
C LEU A 364 11.77 1.70 7.82
N LYS A 365 12.91 1.75 7.11
CA LYS A 365 12.96 1.61 5.64
C LYS A 365 12.46 0.24 5.17
N VAL A 366 12.84 -0.84 5.86
CA VAL A 366 12.32 -2.19 5.57
C VAL A 366 10.82 -2.26 5.80
N TYR A 367 10.31 -1.75 6.93
CA TYR A 367 8.87 -1.70 7.21
C TYR A 367 8.09 -0.93 6.14
N ILE A 368 8.50 0.31 5.84
CA ILE A 368 7.87 1.16 4.82
C ILE A 368 7.85 0.42 3.47
N LYS A 369 8.99 -0.12 3.02
CA LYS A 369 9.08 -0.86 1.76
C LYS A 369 8.20 -2.11 1.73
N THR A 370 8.07 -2.84 2.84
CA THR A 370 7.15 -3.98 2.91
C THR A 370 5.71 -3.51 2.82
N VAL A 371 5.26 -2.56 3.63
CA VAL A 371 3.86 -2.09 3.63
C VAL A 371 3.48 -1.39 2.32
N THR A 372 4.39 -0.65 1.69
CA THR A 372 4.15 0.00 0.39
C THR A 372 4.11 -1.00 -0.76
N CYS A 373 5.07 -1.92 -0.87
CA CYS A 373 5.30 -2.70 -2.09
C CYS A 373 4.84 -4.17 -2.01
N TYR A 374 4.76 -4.72 -0.80
CA TYR A 374 4.41 -6.12 -0.51
C TYR A 374 3.55 -6.21 0.77
N PRO A 375 2.45 -5.45 0.88
CA PRO A 375 1.68 -5.35 2.12
C PRO A 375 1.23 -6.71 2.66
N GLU A 376 0.97 -7.69 1.78
CA GLU A 376 0.63 -9.08 2.12
C GLU A 376 1.72 -9.83 2.91
N LYS A 377 2.95 -9.32 2.92
CA LYS A 377 4.10 -9.86 3.69
C LYS A 377 4.33 -9.13 5.02
N THR A 378 3.46 -8.18 5.37
CA THR A 378 3.50 -7.49 6.67
C THR A 378 3.14 -8.47 7.78
N ASN A 379 3.95 -8.54 8.83
CA ASN A 379 3.73 -9.42 9.98
C ASN A 379 3.67 -8.60 11.29
N SER A 380 2.94 -9.10 12.29
CA SER A 380 2.81 -8.42 13.59
C SER A 380 4.15 -8.26 14.29
N GLU A 381 5.09 -9.20 14.11
CA GLU A 381 6.40 -9.10 14.77
C GLU A 381 7.21 -7.86 14.33
N MET A 382 7.11 -7.42 13.08
CA MET A 382 7.72 -6.15 12.63
C MET A 382 7.09 -4.95 13.36
N PHE A 383 5.77 -4.94 13.49
CA PHE A 383 5.01 -3.88 14.17
C PHE A 383 5.27 -3.84 15.69
N ASP A 384 5.50 -5.00 16.31
CA ASP A 384 5.66 -5.14 17.75
C ASP A 384 7.11 -5.09 18.21
N ARG A 385 8.08 -5.60 17.45
CA ARG A 385 9.49 -5.59 17.87
C ARG A 385 10.14 -4.22 17.68
N PHE A 386 9.94 -3.59 16.52
CA PHE A 386 10.62 -2.34 16.19
C PHE A 386 9.94 -1.10 16.79
N TRP A 387 8.61 -1.08 16.84
CA TRP A 387 7.84 0.10 17.28
C TRP A 387 7.32 0.03 18.72
N LYS A 388 7.82 -0.87 19.56
CA LYS A 388 7.45 -1.01 21.00
C LYS A 388 7.60 0.29 21.82
N GLN A 389 8.51 1.17 21.39
CA GLN A 389 8.84 2.45 22.03
C GLN A 389 7.95 3.63 21.58
N PHE A 390 7.11 3.46 20.54
CA PHE A 390 6.27 4.52 19.98
C PHE A 390 4.79 4.30 20.31
N LYS A 391 4.02 5.38 20.40
CA LYS A 391 2.57 5.28 20.62
C LYS A 391 1.91 4.67 19.38
N HIS A 392 0.84 3.90 19.58
CA HIS A 392 0.08 3.30 18.48
C HIS A 392 -0.44 4.35 17.49
N SER A 393 -0.85 5.54 17.96
CA SER A 393 -1.24 6.66 17.09
C SER A 393 -0.11 7.14 16.17
N GLU A 394 1.15 7.09 16.61
CA GLU A 394 2.30 7.43 15.76
C GLU A 394 2.55 6.33 14.72
N LYS A 395 2.41 5.06 15.10
CA LYS A 395 2.46 3.93 14.16
C LYS A 395 1.42 4.08 13.05
N VAL A 396 0.18 4.42 13.42
CA VAL A 396 -0.91 4.75 12.47
C VAL A 396 -0.53 5.92 11.57
N HIS A 397 0.06 7.00 12.11
CA HIS A 397 0.49 8.15 11.30
C HIS A 397 1.48 7.74 10.20
N VAL A 398 2.48 6.90 10.51
CA VAL A 398 3.38 6.37 9.46
C VAL A 398 2.63 5.60 8.39
N ASN A 399 1.59 4.82 8.74
CA ASN A 399 0.73 4.16 7.76
C ASN A 399 -0.17 5.12 6.95
N LEU A 400 -0.53 6.28 7.50
CA LEU A 400 -1.22 7.35 6.74
C LEU A 400 -0.29 7.99 5.72
N LEU A 401 0.97 8.28 6.09
CA LEU A 401 2.00 8.74 5.15
C LEU A 401 2.25 7.71 4.04
N ILE A 402 2.28 6.42 4.39
CA ILE A 402 2.42 5.32 3.42
C ILE A 402 1.22 5.28 2.45
N LEU A 403 -0.01 5.39 2.96
CA LEU A 403 -1.22 5.39 2.15
C LEU A 403 -1.24 6.58 1.17
N GLU A 404 -1.06 7.81 1.65
CA GLU A 404 -1.17 8.99 0.77
C GLU A 404 -0.02 9.10 -0.25
N ALA A 405 1.24 8.90 0.17
CA ALA A 405 2.38 8.98 -0.74
C ALA A 405 2.31 7.88 -1.82
N ARG A 406 1.83 6.69 -1.46
CA ARG A 406 1.59 5.62 -2.44
C ARG A 406 0.46 6.01 -3.40
N MET A 407 -0.67 6.49 -2.89
CA MET A 407 -1.82 6.89 -3.70
C MET A 407 -1.45 8.02 -4.67
N GLN A 408 -0.69 9.03 -4.22
CA GLN A 408 -0.23 10.12 -5.06
C GLN A 408 0.74 9.61 -6.16
N ALA A 409 1.69 8.73 -5.82
CA ALA A 409 2.61 8.15 -6.81
C ALA A 409 1.88 7.38 -7.92
N GLU A 410 0.91 6.52 -7.58
CA GLU A 410 0.10 5.79 -8.58
C GLU A 410 -0.73 6.74 -9.44
N LEU A 411 -1.33 7.78 -8.84
CA LEU A 411 -2.10 8.79 -9.58
C LEU A 411 -1.23 9.62 -10.52
N LEU A 412 -0.03 10.06 -10.12
CA LEU A 412 0.84 10.89 -10.94
C LEU A 412 1.20 10.22 -12.27
N TYR A 413 1.59 8.94 -12.25
CA TYR A 413 1.86 8.19 -13.47
C TYR A 413 0.62 8.00 -14.35
N ALA A 414 -0.52 7.64 -13.75
CA ALA A 414 -1.77 7.46 -14.50
C ALA A 414 -2.24 8.75 -15.18
N LEU A 415 -2.20 9.86 -14.45
CA LEU A 415 -2.64 11.17 -14.91
C LEU A 415 -1.68 11.78 -15.93
N GLN A 416 -0.37 11.57 -15.79
CA GLN A 416 0.61 11.94 -16.80
C GLN A 416 0.34 11.23 -18.13
N ALA A 417 0.09 9.91 -18.10
CA ALA A 417 -0.24 9.15 -19.31
C ALA A 417 -1.59 9.58 -19.93
N ILE A 418 -2.59 9.94 -19.12
CA ILE A 418 -3.84 10.52 -19.62
C ILE A 418 -3.57 11.88 -20.28
N THR A 419 -2.75 12.74 -19.69
CA THR A 419 -2.33 14.02 -20.30
C THR A 419 -1.63 13.80 -21.63
N GLN A 420 -0.68 12.85 -21.70
CA GLN A 420 0.04 12.48 -22.93
C GLN A 420 -0.85 11.88 -24.04
N TYR A 421 -2.02 11.36 -23.70
CA TYR A 421 -3.04 10.92 -24.67
C TYR A 421 -3.94 12.08 -25.14
N MET A 422 -4.14 13.10 -24.31
CA MET A 422 -5.00 14.25 -24.62
C MET A 422 -4.30 15.35 -25.45
N ILE A 423 -2.99 15.21 -25.69
CA ILE A 423 -2.13 16.12 -26.48
C ILE A 423 -1.77 15.44 -27.81
#